data_AF-A0A1G9YD25-F1
#
_entry.id   AF-A0A1G9YD25-F1
#
_cell.length_a   1.000
_cell.length_b   1.000
_cell.length_c   1.000
_cell.angle_alpha   90.00
_cell.angle_beta   90.00
_cell.angle_gamma   90.00
#
_symmetry.space_group_name_H-M   'P 1'
#
loop_
_entity.id
_entity.type
_entity.pdbx_description
1 polymer ?
#
loop_
_entity_poly.entity_id
_entity_poly.type
_entity_poly.pdbx_seq_one_letter_code
_entity_poly.pdbx_strand_id
1 'polypeptide(L)'
;MFAKWIDDDQRYAFSLENNGGMEITNEDWSTLLVGQSEGKIISKNAHGVPFLKDVPLPSDEEILLINKTKQAELQLKASQAMTPLLLSLQLGNASNAEKELAKLWQAYSRDLSAVDLSAPAPTWPTAPI
;
A
#
# COMPACT_ATOMS: atom_id res chain seq x y z
N MET A 1 -2.71 17.22 30.32
CA MET A 1 -1.86 16.77 29.20
C MET A 1 -1.60 17.98 28.31
N PHE A 2 -0.42 18.12 27.73
CA PHE A 2 -0.09 19.24 26.84
C PHE A 2 0.21 18.73 25.43
N ALA A 3 -0.32 19.42 24.42
CA ALA A 3 -0.12 19.12 23.01
C ALA A 3 0.56 20.32 22.33
N LYS A 4 1.79 20.13 21.86
CA LYS A 4 2.56 21.14 21.14
C LYS A 4 2.75 20.71 19.69
N TRP A 5 2.34 21.55 18.75
CA TRP A 5 2.61 21.33 17.34
C TRP A 5 4.08 21.59 17.03
N ILE A 6 4.70 20.69 16.27
CA ILE A 6 6.06 20.81 15.76
C ILE A 6 5.95 21.01 14.24
N ASP A 7 6.23 22.22 13.75
CA ASP A 7 6.10 22.55 12.33
C ASP A 7 7.07 21.78 11.44
N ASP A 8 8.29 21.52 11.93
CA ASP A 8 9.30 20.75 11.19
C ASP A 8 8.87 19.29 10.96
N ASP A 9 8.22 18.68 11.96
CA ASP A 9 7.80 17.27 11.92
C ASP A 9 6.35 17.10 11.46
N GLN A 10 5.59 18.20 11.31
CA GLN A 10 4.14 18.21 11.04
C GLN A 10 3.34 17.30 12.00
N ARG A 11 3.73 17.27 13.28
CA ARG A 11 3.13 16.39 14.30
C ARG A 11 3.03 17.05 15.66
N TYR A 12 2.18 16.51 16.54
CA TYR A 12 2.10 16.92 17.94
C TYR A 12 3.09 16.16 18.82
N ALA A 13 3.79 16.90 19.68
CA ALA A 13 4.48 16.42 20.85
C ALA A 13 3.55 16.49 22.07
N PHE A 14 3.23 15.32 22.64
CA PHE A 14 2.40 15.20 23.85
C PHE A 14 3.27 15.08 25.10
N SER A 15 2.90 15.79 26.18
CA SER A 15 3.66 15.81 27.43
C SER A 15 2.74 15.95 28.65
N LEU A 16 3.09 15.31 29.76
CA LEU A 16 2.42 15.52 31.04
C LEU A 16 2.81 16.87 31.68
N GLU A 17 4.02 17.35 31.39
CA GLU A 17 4.51 18.67 31.81
C GLU A 17 4.26 19.73 30.74
N ASN A 18 4.12 20.99 31.15
CA ASN A 18 3.93 22.10 30.23
C ASN A 18 5.14 22.26 29.30
N ASN A 19 4.93 21.98 28.01
CA ASN A 19 5.96 22.06 26.96
C ASN A 19 5.84 23.34 26.10
N GLY A 20 5.00 24.29 26.51
CA GLY A 20 4.62 25.48 25.74
C GLY A 20 3.53 25.22 24.69
N GLY A 21 2.90 24.05 24.72
CA GLY A 21 1.73 23.70 23.94
C GLY A 21 0.42 24.04 24.65
N MET A 22 -0.71 23.73 24.00
CA MET A 22 -2.02 23.89 24.62
C MET A 22 -2.32 22.74 25.58
N GLU A 23 -3.06 23.01 26.65
CA GLU A 23 -3.55 21.98 27.54
C GLU A 23 -4.76 21.27 26.92
N ILE A 24 -4.77 19.94 27.01
CA ILE A 24 -5.86 19.06 26.58
C ILE A 24 -6.20 18.08 27.71
N THR A 25 -7.43 17.55 27.67
CA THR A 25 -7.87 16.53 28.61
C THR A 25 -7.21 15.17 28.34
N ASN A 26 -7.21 14.28 29.32
CA ASN A 26 -6.69 12.92 29.14
C ASN A 26 -7.62 12.11 28.22
N GLU A 27 -8.93 12.41 28.25
CA GLU A 27 -9.96 11.83 27.41
C GLU A 27 -9.78 12.22 25.93
N ASP A 28 -9.51 13.50 25.64
CA ASP A 28 -9.20 13.96 24.29
C ASP A 28 -7.93 13.28 23.78
N TRP A 29 -6.87 13.26 24.60
CA TRP A 29 -5.63 12.57 24.25
C TRP A 29 -5.85 11.09 23.97
N SER A 30 -6.63 10.40 24.79
CA SER A 30 -6.98 8.99 24.58
C SER A 30 -7.74 8.78 23.26
N THR A 31 -8.69 9.66 22.95
CA THR A 31 -9.45 9.63 21.69
C THR A 31 -8.53 9.79 20.47
N LEU A 32 -7.55 10.70 20.54
CA LEU A 32 -6.56 10.88 19.48
C LEU A 32 -5.70 9.63 19.26
N LEU A 33 -5.29 8.96 20.34
CA LEU A 33 -4.51 7.72 20.26
C LEU A 33 -5.33 6.56 19.66
N VAL A 34 -6.60 6.42 20.04
CA VAL A 34 -7.51 5.43 19.46
C VAL A 34 -7.66 5.67 17.96
N GLY A 35 -8.01 6.89 17.55
CA GLY A 35 -8.16 7.20 16.12
C GLY A 35 -6.87 7.03 15.32
N GLN A 36 -5.71 7.33 15.93
CA GLN A 36 -4.41 7.05 15.30
C GLN A 36 -4.18 5.55 15.11
N SER A 37 -4.55 4.72 16.10
CA SER A 37 -4.47 3.25 15.98
C SER A 37 -5.43 2.68 14.92
N GLU A 38 -6.51 3.39 14.62
CA GLU A 38 -7.46 3.08 13.54
C GLU A 38 -7.01 3.61 12.16
N GLY A 39 -5.80 4.19 12.08
CA GLY A 39 -5.20 4.63 10.83
C GLY A 39 -5.45 6.09 10.46
N LYS A 40 -6.03 6.91 11.35
CA LYS A 40 -6.15 8.36 11.14
C LYS A 40 -4.85 9.08 11.51
N ILE A 41 -4.71 10.31 11.03
CA ILE A 41 -3.58 11.18 11.35
C ILE A 41 -4.05 12.25 12.34
N ILE A 42 -3.27 12.49 13.38
CA ILE A 42 -3.49 13.63 14.28
C ILE A 42 -2.91 14.88 13.62
N SER A 43 -3.74 15.88 13.37
CA SER A 43 -3.36 17.16 12.73
C SER A 43 -3.88 18.35 13.52
N LYS A 44 -3.43 19.56 13.19
CA LYS A 44 -3.88 20.81 13.84
C LYS A 44 -5.02 21.45 13.07
N ASN A 45 -6.09 21.86 13.75
CA ASN A 45 -7.11 22.70 13.13
C ASN A 45 -6.65 24.18 13.06
N ALA A 46 -7.50 25.08 12.56
CA ALA A 46 -7.19 26.51 12.42
C ALA A 46 -6.84 27.21 13.74
N HIS A 47 -7.22 26.63 14.89
CA HIS A 47 -6.94 27.16 16.22
C HIS A 47 -5.78 26.44 16.92
N GLY A 48 -5.07 25.54 16.22
CA GLY A 48 -3.98 24.75 16.81
C GLY A 48 -4.44 23.60 17.69
N VAL A 49 -5.73 23.25 17.67
CA VAL A 49 -6.28 22.12 18.43
C VAL A 49 -6.02 20.80 17.69
N PRO A 50 -5.49 19.77 18.37
CA PRO A 50 -5.35 18.46 17.78
C PRO A 50 -6.71 17.88 17.37
N PHE A 51 -6.78 17.34 16.16
CA PHE A 51 -7.95 16.61 15.69
C PHE A 51 -7.54 15.43 14.82
N LEU A 52 -8.44 14.47 14.67
CA LEU A 52 -8.24 13.32 13.78
C LEU A 52 -8.67 13.70 12.36
N LYS A 53 -7.75 13.49 11.42
CA LYS A 53 -7.99 13.62 9.98
C LYS A 53 -7.78 12.28 9.30
N ASP A 54 -8.58 11.97 8.30
CA ASP A 54 -8.31 10.82 7.44
C ASP A 54 -7.00 11.02 6.67
N VAL A 55 -6.30 9.91 6.41
CA VAL A 55 -5.16 9.90 5.50
C VAL A 55 -5.67 10.37 4.14
N PRO A 56 -5.03 11.38 3.51
CA PRO A 56 -5.42 11.77 2.16
C PRO A 56 -5.29 10.56 1.24
N LEU A 57 -6.27 10.40 0.34
CA LEU A 57 -6.16 9.40 -0.71
C LEU A 57 -4.88 9.68 -1.53
N PRO A 58 -4.18 8.64 -1.99
CA PRO A 58 -3.06 8.82 -2.90
C PRO A 58 -3.50 9.61 -4.14
N SER A 59 -2.62 10.47 -4.65
CA SER A 59 -2.81 11.15 -5.93
C SER A 59 -2.86 10.16 -7.09
N ASP A 60 -3.41 10.58 -8.24
CA ASP A 60 -3.46 9.75 -9.44
C ASP A 60 -2.06 9.27 -9.89
N GLU A 61 -1.04 10.12 -9.72
CA GLU A 61 0.36 9.79 -10.01
C GLU A 61 0.90 8.72 -9.04
N GLU A 62 0.60 8.84 -7.75
CA GLU A 62 0.97 7.85 -6.75
C GLU A 62 0.24 6.52 -6.97
N ILE A 63 -1.05 6.54 -7.30
CA ILE A 63 -1.83 5.35 -7.67
C ILE A 63 -1.15 4.63 -8.83
N LEU A 64 -0.81 5.37 -9.89
CA LEU A 64 -0.16 4.81 -11.07
C LEU A 64 1.21 4.20 -10.73
N LEU A 65 2.00 4.86 -9.88
CA LEU A 65 3.31 4.37 -9.46
C LEU A 65 3.21 3.09 -8.60
N ILE A 66 2.30 3.07 -7.63
CA ILE A 66 2.01 1.90 -6.78
C ILE A 66 1.60 0.71 -7.64
N ASN A 67 0.66 0.93 -8.56
CA ASN A 67 0.16 -0.13 -9.44
C ASN A 67 1.22 -0.61 -10.43
N LYS A 68 2.05 0.27 -11.00
CA LYS A 68 3.19 -0.13 -11.85
C LYS A 68 4.18 -1.00 -11.10
N THR A 69 4.50 -0.63 -9.86
CA THR A 69 5.42 -1.39 -9.01
C THR A 69 4.89 -2.80 -8.78
N LYS A 70 3.61 -2.91 -8.39
CA LYS A 70 2.95 -4.20 -8.19
C LYS A 70 2.86 -5.03 -9.48
N GLN A 71 2.54 -4.42 -10.62
CA GLN A 71 2.52 -5.10 -11.90
C GLN A 71 3.90 -5.68 -12.23
N ALA A 72 4.98 -4.91 -12.01
CA ALA A 72 6.35 -5.37 -12.25
C ALA A 72 6.73 -6.56 -11.35
N GLU A 73 6.37 -6.53 -10.07
CA GLU A 73 6.58 -7.65 -9.13
C GLU A 73 5.84 -8.92 -9.59
N LEU A 74 4.58 -8.79 -9.98
CA LEU A 74 3.77 -9.91 -10.44
C LEU A 74 4.27 -10.48 -11.77
N GLN A 75 4.76 -9.63 -12.68
CA GLN A 75 5.40 -10.06 -13.92
C GLN A 75 6.73 -10.79 -13.67
N LEU A 76 7.54 -10.29 -12.72
CA LEU A 76 8.78 -10.96 -12.32
C LEU A 76 8.49 -12.37 -11.78
N LYS A 77 7.48 -12.49 -10.91
CA LYS A 77 7.03 -13.79 -10.39
C LYS A 77 6.58 -14.74 -11.51
N ALA A 78 5.80 -14.25 -12.46
CA ALA A 78 5.36 -15.05 -13.62
C ALA A 78 6.56 -15.53 -14.46
N SER A 79 7.51 -14.64 -14.74
CA SER A 79 8.73 -14.97 -15.49
C SER A 79 9.57 -16.04 -14.78
N GLN A 80 9.72 -15.94 -13.46
CA GLN A 80 10.44 -16.91 -12.66
C GLN A 80 9.77 -18.30 -12.70
N ALA A 81 8.44 -18.36 -12.58
CA ALA A 81 7.67 -19.60 -12.66
C ALA A 81 7.72 -20.23 -14.07
N MET A 82 7.67 -19.40 -15.12
CA MET A 82 7.69 -19.86 -16.51
C MET A 82 9.06 -20.38 -16.96
N THR A 83 10.16 -19.84 -16.43
CA THR A 83 11.52 -20.17 -16.88
C THR A 83 11.80 -21.68 -16.96
N PRO A 84 11.59 -22.49 -15.91
CA PRO A 84 11.80 -23.93 -15.99
C PRO A 84 10.83 -24.62 -16.97
N LEU A 85 9.58 -24.18 -17.04
CA LEU A 85 8.58 -24.77 -17.94
C LEU A 85 8.93 -24.55 -19.41
N LEU A 86 9.36 -23.33 -19.76
CA LEU A 86 9.78 -22.99 -21.12
C LEU A 86 11.05 -23.75 -21.51
N LEU A 87 11.97 -23.98 -20.57
CA LEU A 87 13.13 -24.82 -20.81
C LEU A 87 12.74 -26.27 -21.14
N SER A 88 11.84 -26.89 -20.35
CA SER A 88 11.33 -28.23 -20.64
C SER A 88 10.63 -28.32 -22.00
N LEU A 89 9.90 -27.26 -22.38
CA LEU A 89 9.26 -27.17 -23.70
C LEU A 89 10.29 -27.10 -24.83
N GLN A 90 11.33 -26.28 -24.67
CA GLN A 90 12.41 -26.13 -25.65
C GLN A 90 13.22 -27.41 -25.81
N LEU A 91 13.45 -28.15 -24.72
CA LEU A 91 14.13 -29.45 -24.73
C LEU A 91 13.24 -30.60 -25.26
N GLY A 92 11.95 -30.35 -25.47
CA GLY A 92 11.00 -31.35 -25.96
C GLY A 92 10.64 -32.43 -24.94
N ASN A 93 11.02 -32.27 -23.66
CA ASN A 93 10.79 -33.23 -22.58
C ASN A 93 9.69 -32.81 -21.60
N ALA A 94 9.02 -31.66 -21.82
CA ALA A 94 7.91 -31.21 -21.00
C ALA A 94 6.75 -32.22 -20.98
N SER A 95 6.31 -32.54 -19.77
CA SER A 95 5.08 -33.27 -19.49
C SER A 95 3.84 -32.49 -19.93
N ASN A 96 2.69 -33.18 -20.03
CA ASN A 96 1.42 -32.51 -20.31
C ASN A 96 1.03 -31.51 -19.22
N ALA A 97 1.35 -31.79 -17.96
CA ALA A 97 1.10 -30.87 -16.85
C ALA A 97 1.93 -29.58 -16.99
N GLU A 98 3.22 -29.69 -17.31
CA GLU A 98 4.08 -28.50 -17.52
C GLU A 98 3.62 -27.69 -18.73
N LYS A 99 3.16 -28.33 -19.81
CA LYS A 99 2.59 -27.66 -21.00
C LYS A 99 1.36 -26.84 -20.65
N GLU A 100 0.42 -27.42 -19.89
CA GLU A 100 -0.78 -26.70 -19.46
C GLU A 100 -0.44 -25.59 -18.47
N LEU A 101 0.45 -25.84 -17.51
CA LEU A 101 0.89 -24.83 -16.55
C LEU A 101 1.60 -23.66 -17.25
N ALA A 102 2.42 -23.90 -18.27
CA ALA A 102 3.05 -22.86 -19.06
C ALA A 102 2.02 -21.98 -19.77
N LYS A 103 0.95 -22.56 -20.34
CA LYS A 103 -0.15 -21.81 -20.96
C LYS A 103 -0.88 -20.93 -19.94
N LEU A 104 -1.13 -21.47 -18.74
CA LEU A 104 -1.79 -20.71 -17.66
C LEU A 104 -0.95 -19.51 -17.23
N TRP A 105 0.36 -19.67 -17.06
CA TRP A 105 1.25 -18.57 -16.74
C TRP A 105 1.38 -17.53 -17.86
N GLN A 106 1.38 -17.96 -19.12
CA GLN A 106 1.35 -17.04 -20.27
C GLN A 106 0.05 -16.22 -20.32
N ALA A 107 -1.10 -16.86 -20.09
CA ALA A 107 -2.38 -16.17 -20.00
C ALA A 107 -2.38 -15.16 -18.84
N TYR A 108 -1.91 -15.57 -17.66
CA TYR A 108 -1.76 -14.69 -16.50
C TYR A 108 -0.87 -13.47 -16.77
N SER A 109 0.29 -13.64 -17.41
CA SER A 109 1.20 -12.53 -17.75
C SER A 109 0.60 -11.56 -18.78
N ARG A 110 -0.17 -12.07 -19.75
CA ARG A 110 -0.94 -11.24 -20.68
C ARG A 110 -2.01 -10.44 -19.93
N ASP A 111 -2.78 -11.10 -19.07
CA ASP A 111 -3.89 -10.48 -18.34
C ASP A 111 -3.35 -9.42 -17.36
N LEU A 112 -2.18 -9.67 -16.72
CA LEU A 112 -1.47 -8.66 -15.92
C LEU A 112 -1.13 -7.40 -16.72
N SER A 113 -0.66 -7.56 -17.96
CA SER A 113 -0.30 -6.43 -18.82
C SER A 113 -1.50 -5.59 -19.23
N ALA A 114 -2.71 -6.17 -19.20
CA ALA A 114 -3.95 -5.50 -19.55
C ALA A 114 -4.64 -4.79 -18.36
N VAL A 115 -4.11 -4.92 -17.14
CA VAL A 115 -4.68 -4.26 -15.95
C VAL A 115 -4.61 -2.74 -16.09
N ASP A 116 -5.72 -2.07 -15.79
CA ASP A 116 -5.76 -0.61 -15.66
C ASP A 116 -5.05 -0.16 -14.39
N LEU A 117 -3.89 0.48 -14.56
CA LEU A 117 -3.04 0.95 -13.47
C LEU A 117 -3.45 2.31 -12.92
N SER A 118 -4.40 2.99 -13.55
CA SER A 118 -4.93 4.27 -13.05
C SER A 118 -6.03 4.07 -11.99
N ALA A 119 -6.60 2.86 -11.88
CA ALA A 119 -7.61 2.56 -10.89
C ALA A 119 -7.00 2.53 -9.45
N PRO A 120 -7.63 3.16 -8.45
CA PRO A 120 -7.16 3.10 -7.06
C PRO A 120 -7.08 1.69 -6.47
N ALA A 121 -7.92 0.78 -6.99
CA ALA A 121 -7.96 -0.63 -6.59
C ALA A 121 -8.14 -1.52 -7.83
N PRO A 122 -7.09 -1.78 -8.63
CA PRO A 122 -7.19 -2.62 -9.81
C PRO A 122 -7.51 -4.07 -9.41
N THR A 123 -8.28 -4.74 -10.26
CA THR A 123 -8.51 -6.19 -10.12
C THR A 123 -7.31 -6.92 -10.72
N TRP A 124 -6.54 -7.60 -9.87
CA TRP A 124 -5.38 -8.37 -10.29
C TRP A 124 -5.79 -9.79 -10.68
N PRO A 125 -5.26 -10.36 -11.78
CA PRO A 125 -5.49 -11.76 -12.11
C PRO A 125 -4.95 -12.68 -11.01
N THR A 126 -5.49 -13.89 -10.92
CA THR A 126 -5.03 -14.89 -9.95
C THR A 126 -3.90 -15.72 -10.55
N ALA A 127 -2.80 -15.87 -9.82
CA ALA A 127 -1.67 -16.66 -10.26
C ALA A 127 -2.04 -18.16 -10.33
N PRO A 128 -1.54 -18.92 -11.33
CA PRO A 128 -1.64 -20.37 -11.36
C PRO A 128 -0.96 -21.04 -10.16
N ILE A 129 -1.45 -22.22 -9.78
CA ILE A 129 -0.92 -23.07 -8.69
C ILE A 129 -0.05 -24.18 -9.28
#